data_AF-A0A2Z6MZN8-F1
#
_entry.id   AF-A0A2Z6MZN8-F1
#
_cell.length_a   1.000
_cell.length_b   1.000
_cell.length_c   1.000
_cell.angle_alpha   90.00
_cell.angle_beta   90.00
_cell.angle_gamma   90.00
#
_symmetry.space_group_name_H-M   'P 1'
#
loop_
_entity.id
_entity.type
_entity.pdbx_description
1 polymer ?
#
loop_
_entity_poly.entity_id
_entity_poly.type
_entity_poly.pdbx_seq_one_letter_code
_entity_poly.pdbx_strand_id
1 'polypeptide(L)'
;MLATWLAGALGAASNKIATLCGGKRKVIMTSIFLFVIVWIGENLHNNIASNIERVADFLEGFGDEYFNNSDNTEAGNDKQFLERYKSVLSSKSSEETMAVLARWEPPHGKFRFRHPWKQYLKIGNLTRFCAYKIEALSVYLRNSKTPYEFRSRIQESCTNISLESGKALRESSLMIKKMSKSSTPKSHILNAKNASESLKSILRTNPWEGADHFEIIPASTVASLLIDIVICVEQICEAVDELASLANFVPCDLLHRGIVQLISDIDGSVHIVTVSE
;
A
#
# COMPACT_ATOMS: atom_id res chain seq x y z
N MET A 1 31.80 -9.00 2.76
CA MET A 1 32.53 -10.21 2.33
C MET A 1 31.68 -11.48 2.34
N LEU A 2 30.61 -11.57 3.15
CA LEU A 2 29.73 -12.77 3.19
C LEU A 2 28.91 -13.02 1.92
N ALA A 3 28.42 -11.98 1.23
CA ALA A 3 27.58 -12.15 0.04
C ALA A 3 28.36 -12.65 -1.21
N THR A 4 29.64 -12.28 -1.36
CA THR A 4 30.51 -12.76 -2.44
C THR A 4 31.00 -14.19 -2.20
N TRP A 5 31.18 -14.58 -0.94
CA TRP A 5 31.48 -15.97 -0.56
C TRP A 5 30.26 -16.89 -0.72
N LEU A 6 29.05 -16.42 -0.40
CA LEU A 6 27.82 -17.19 -0.62
C LEU A 6 27.54 -17.41 -2.11
N ALA A 7 27.69 -16.39 -2.96
CA ALA A 7 27.49 -16.53 -4.40
C ALA A 7 28.59 -17.39 -5.08
N GLY A 8 29.86 -17.24 -4.67
CA GLY A 8 30.97 -18.05 -5.14
C GLY A 8 30.87 -19.53 -4.71
N ALA A 9 30.43 -19.78 -3.47
CA ALA A 9 30.14 -21.13 -2.98
C ALA A 9 28.93 -21.77 -3.68
N LEU A 10 27.86 -21.00 -3.96
CA LEU A 10 26.70 -21.47 -4.72
C LEU A 10 27.04 -21.82 -6.18
N GLY A 11 27.90 -21.02 -6.83
CA GLY A 11 28.35 -21.26 -8.20
C GLY A 11 29.30 -22.45 -8.35
N ALA A 12 30.19 -22.66 -7.37
CA ALA A 12 31.11 -23.80 -7.37
C ALA A 12 30.42 -25.12 -6.96
N ALA A 13 29.44 -25.06 -6.04
CA ALA A 13 28.64 -26.23 -5.65
C ALA A 13 27.68 -26.67 -6.76
N SER A 14 27.03 -25.73 -7.44
CA SER A 14 26.10 -26.03 -8.54
C SER A 14 26.79 -26.69 -9.75
N ASN A 15 27.99 -26.24 -10.12
CA ASN A 15 28.77 -26.87 -11.19
C ASN A 15 29.30 -28.27 -10.81
N LYS A 16 29.66 -28.52 -9.56
CA LYS A 16 30.12 -29.85 -9.11
C LYS A 16 28.96 -30.86 -9.05
N ILE A 17 27.78 -30.45 -8.60
CA ILE A 17 26.58 -31.31 -8.54
C ILE A 17 26.02 -31.58 -9.94
N ALA A 18 25.98 -30.57 -10.81
CA ALA A 18 25.56 -30.74 -12.19
C ALA A 18 26.47 -31.71 -12.97
N THR A 19 27.75 -31.82 -12.59
CA THR A 19 28.74 -32.67 -13.29
C THR A 19 28.69 -34.14 -12.94
N LEU A 20 28.01 -34.51 -11.84
CA LEU A 20 27.75 -35.90 -11.45
C LEU A 20 26.56 -36.53 -12.18
N CYS A 21 25.67 -35.72 -12.76
CA CYS A 21 24.52 -36.18 -13.53
C CYS A 21 24.79 -35.96 -15.03
N GLY A 22 25.07 -37.03 -15.78
CA GLY A 22 25.54 -36.99 -17.18
C GLY A 22 24.81 -36.03 -18.14
N GLY A 23 25.44 -35.71 -19.27
CA GLY A 23 25.19 -34.53 -20.13
C GLY A 23 23.75 -34.08 -20.40
N LYS A 24 22.76 -34.99 -20.51
CA LYS A 24 21.34 -34.64 -20.68
C LYS A 24 20.67 -34.12 -19.39
N ARG A 25 21.10 -34.59 -18.22
CA ARG A 25 20.60 -34.16 -16.89
C ARG A 25 21.23 -32.84 -16.40
N LYS A 26 22.41 -32.46 -16.89
CA LYS A 26 22.95 -31.10 -16.75
C LYS A 26 21.96 -30.05 -17.24
N VAL A 27 21.41 -30.24 -18.44
CA VAL A 27 20.44 -29.31 -19.06
C VAL A 27 19.17 -29.15 -18.21
N ILE A 28 18.67 -30.25 -17.63
CA ILE A 28 17.48 -30.24 -16.75
C ILE A 28 17.76 -29.54 -15.41
N MET A 29 18.95 -29.69 -14.81
CA MET A 29 19.32 -28.99 -13.57
C MET A 29 19.65 -27.51 -13.77
N THR A 30 20.24 -27.13 -14.91
CA THR A 30 20.33 -25.73 -15.33
C THR A 30 18.93 -25.15 -15.55
N SER A 31 17.97 -25.93 -16.05
CA SER A 31 16.55 -25.55 -16.15
C SER A 31 15.81 -25.43 -14.81
N ILE A 32 16.23 -26.18 -13.79
CA ILE A 32 15.70 -26.07 -12.41
C ILE A 32 16.34 -24.87 -11.67
N PHE A 33 17.50 -24.38 -12.11
CA PHE A 33 18.02 -23.03 -11.78
C PHE A 33 17.33 -21.90 -12.55
N LEU A 34 16.67 -22.18 -13.68
CA LEU A 34 15.68 -21.27 -14.29
C LEU A 34 14.41 -21.14 -13.43
N PHE A 35 14.24 -22.00 -12.41
CA PHE A 35 13.19 -21.94 -11.38
C PHE A 35 13.67 -21.27 -10.07
N VAL A 36 14.99 -21.01 -9.92
CA VAL A 36 15.61 -20.26 -8.80
C VAL A 36 15.27 -18.76 -8.81
N ILE A 37 14.43 -18.28 -9.72
CA ILE A 37 13.87 -16.92 -9.62
C ILE A 37 12.35 -17.00 -9.87
N VAL A 38 11.59 -17.52 -8.90
CA VAL A 38 10.24 -16.98 -8.66
C VAL A 38 10.44 -15.47 -8.64
N TRP A 39 9.75 -14.72 -9.50
CA TRP A 39 9.87 -13.26 -9.61
C TRP A 39 9.68 -12.63 -8.22
N ILE A 40 10.75 -12.56 -7.45
CA ILE A 40 10.76 -12.16 -6.05
C ILE A 40 10.66 -10.65 -6.00
N GLY A 41 11.06 -9.98 -7.09
CA GLY A 41 10.70 -8.61 -7.38
C GLY A 41 9.19 -8.40 -7.48
N GLU A 42 8.46 -9.28 -8.17
CA GLU A 42 6.99 -9.25 -8.23
C GLU A 42 6.38 -9.53 -6.84
N ASN A 43 6.94 -10.46 -6.07
CA ASN A 43 6.50 -10.69 -4.69
C ASN A 43 6.73 -9.47 -3.79
N LEU A 44 7.91 -8.84 -3.86
CA LEU A 44 8.20 -7.60 -3.15
C LEU A 44 7.22 -6.49 -3.57
N HIS A 45 6.98 -6.37 -4.87
CA HIS A 45 6.07 -5.39 -5.42
C HIS A 45 4.65 -5.52 -4.88
N ASN A 46 4.10 -6.74 -4.95
CA ASN A 46 2.78 -7.06 -4.42
C ASN A 46 2.73 -6.91 -2.89
N ASN A 47 3.79 -7.30 -2.19
CA ASN A 47 3.87 -7.16 -0.73
C ASN A 47 3.87 -5.69 -0.29
N ILE A 48 4.66 -4.82 -0.94
CA ILE A 48 4.67 -3.39 -0.63
C ILE A 48 3.29 -2.76 -0.91
N ALA A 49 2.67 -3.08 -2.04
CA ALA A 49 1.35 -2.56 -2.34
C ALA A 49 0.29 -3.05 -1.32
N SER A 50 0.34 -4.33 -0.96
CA SER A 50 -0.58 -4.91 0.04
C SER A 50 -0.34 -4.33 1.44
N ASN A 51 0.90 -4.02 1.81
CA ASN A 51 1.19 -3.36 3.08
C ASN A 51 0.57 -1.96 3.17
N ILE A 52 0.66 -1.17 2.10
CA ILE A 52 -0.02 0.14 2.03
C ILE A 52 -1.54 -0.04 2.12
N GLU A 53 -2.09 -1.04 1.43
CA GLU A 53 -3.52 -1.34 1.43
C GLU A 53 -4.04 -1.72 2.83
N ARG A 54 -3.27 -2.48 3.62
CA ARG A 54 -3.65 -2.83 5.00
C ARG A 54 -3.68 -1.63 5.94
N VAL A 55 -2.80 -0.65 5.71
CA VAL A 55 -2.82 0.64 6.43
C VAL A 55 -4.03 1.47 5.97
N ALA A 56 -4.35 1.46 4.68
CA ALA A 56 -5.55 2.11 4.15
C ALA A 56 -6.84 1.51 4.73
N ASP A 57 -6.96 0.17 4.78
CA ASP A 57 -8.11 -0.54 5.36
C ASP A 57 -8.40 -0.07 6.79
N PHE A 58 -7.36 0.07 7.61
CA PHE A 58 -7.50 0.56 8.98
C PHE A 58 -8.04 2.00 9.02
N LEU A 59 -7.46 2.90 8.22
CA LEU A 59 -7.81 4.32 8.25
C LEU A 59 -9.22 4.58 7.71
N GLU A 60 -9.63 3.88 6.65
CA GLU A 60 -10.98 4.02 6.08
C GLU A 60 -12.06 3.54 7.05
N GLY A 61 -11.80 2.49 7.84
CA GLY A 61 -12.74 2.00 8.86
C GLY A 61 -12.60 2.64 10.25
N PHE A 62 -11.59 3.49 10.47
CA PHE A 62 -11.33 4.06 11.79
C PHE A 62 -12.44 4.98 12.28
N GLY A 63 -12.91 5.89 11.43
CA GLY A 63 -13.91 6.89 11.81
C GLY A 63 -15.21 6.26 12.29
N ASP A 64 -15.68 5.25 11.57
CA ASP A 64 -16.91 4.54 11.90
C ASP A 64 -16.80 3.81 13.24
N GLU A 65 -15.70 3.09 13.50
CA GLU A 65 -15.53 2.35 14.76
C GLU A 65 -15.27 3.29 15.96
N TYR A 66 -14.45 4.34 15.79
CA TYR A 66 -14.08 5.23 16.90
C TYR A 66 -15.20 6.17 17.32
N PHE A 67 -16.08 6.57 16.39
CA PHE A 67 -17.18 7.49 16.66
C PHE A 67 -18.55 6.82 16.71
N ASN A 68 -18.63 5.49 16.64
CA ASN A 68 -19.89 4.79 16.89
C ASN A 68 -20.36 4.98 18.34
N ASN A 69 -21.66 5.20 18.51
CA ASN A 69 -22.34 5.41 19.79
C ASN A 69 -23.29 4.25 20.14
N SER A 70 -23.26 3.14 19.39
CA SER A 70 -24.13 1.99 19.63
C SER A 70 -23.40 0.88 20.38
N ASP A 71 -23.87 0.57 21.59
CA ASP A 71 -23.47 -0.61 22.40
C ASP A 71 -23.91 -1.95 21.78
N ASN A 72 -24.56 -1.93 20.61
CA ASN A 72 -25.05 -3.13 19.93
C ASN A 72 -23.98 -3.65 18.99
N THR A 73 -23.01 -4.41 19.50
CA THR A 73 -22.14 -5.20 18.64
C THR A 73 -22.50 -6.67 18.77
N GLU A 74 -23.37 -7.15 17.89
CA GLU A 74 -23.23 -8.53 17.44
C GLU A 74 -21.84 -8.64 16.82
N ALA A 75 -20.96 -9.39 17.50
CA ALA A 75 -19.57 -9.60 17.11
C ALA A 75 -19.50 -10.46 15.84
N GLY A 76 -19.84 -9.86 14.70
CA GLY A 76 -19.61 -10.43 13.38
C GLY A 76 -18.16 -10.19 12.94
N ASN A 77 -17.67 -11.02 12.03
CA ASN A 77 -16.30 -11.10 11.49
C ASN A 77 -15.67 -9.79 10.93
N ASP A 78 -16.34 -8.64 11.02
CA ASP A 78 -15.95 -7.37 10.40
C ASP A 78 -14.82 -6.64 11.14
N LYS A 79 -14.51 -6.96 12.41
CA LYS A 79 -13.38 -6.29 13.12
C LYS A 79 -11.99 -6.74 12.66
N GLN A 80 -11.89 -7.64 11.67
CA GLN A 80 -10.62 -8.15 11.19
C GLN A 80 -9.71 -7.03 10.64
N PHE A 81 -10.30 -5.97 10.04
CA PHE A 81 -9.51 -4.85 9.50
C PHE A 81 -8.69 -4.11 10.57
N LEU A 82 -9.13 -4.14 11.83
CA LEU A 82 -8.45 -3.56 13.00
C LEU A 82 -7.12 -4.24 13.36
N GLU A 83 -6.84 -5.40 12.76
CA GLU A 83 -5.62 -6.19 13.02
C GLU A 83 -4.75 -6.36 11.78
N ARG A 84 -5.29 -6.09 10.58
CA ARG A 84 -4.58 -6.36 9.31
C ARG A 84 -3.25 -5.64 9.20
N TYR A 85 -3.17 -4.40 9.69
CA TYR A 85 -1.94 -3.61 9.65
C TYR A 85 -0.81 -4.23 10.48
N LYS A 86 -1.07 -5.10 11.47
CA LYS A 86 -0.01 -5.69 12.31
C LYS A 86 0.99 -6.52 11.52
N SER A 87 0.55 -7.15 10.44
CA SER A 87 1.45 -7.86 9.51
C SER A 87 2.50 -6.95 8.86
N VAL A 88 2.23 -5.65 8.77
CA VAL A 88 3.18 -4.64 8.26
C VAL A 88 4.31 -4.40 9.27
N LEU A 89 4.03 -4.45 10.57
CA LEU A 89 5.00 -4.15 11.63
C LEU A 89 6.21 -5.10 11.60
N SER A 90 6.00 -6.35 11.20
CA SER A 90 7.03 -7.40 11.13
C SER A 90 7.59 -7.64 9.71
N SER A 91 7.22 -6.84 8.71
CA SER A 91 7.52 -7.14 7.31
C SER A 91 8.97 -6.85 6.86
N LYS A 92 9.76 -6.12 7.68
CA LYS A 92 11.06 -5.55 7.29
C LYS A 92 12.07 -6.58 6.77
N SER A 93 12.34 -7.64 7.53
CA SER A 93 13.38 -8.63 7.18
C SER A 93 13.06 -9.37 5.88
N SER A 94 11.78 -9.67 5.66
CA SER A 94 11.29 -10.28 4.42
C SER A 94 11.48 -9.33 3.24
N GLU A 95 11.07 -8.07 3.36
CA GLU A 95 11.25 -7.06 2.30
C GLU A 95 12.72 -6.84 1.93
N GLU A 96 13.60 -6.72 2.92
CA GLU A 96 15.05 -6.57 2.70
C GLU A 96 15.64 -7.79 1.96
N THR A 97 15.24 -9.00 2.37
CA THR A 97 15.65 -10.24 1.71
C THR A 97 15.17 -10.26 0.26
N MET A 98 13.89 -9.96 0.02
CA MET A 98 13.33 -9.93 -1.33
C MET A 98 14.02 -8.87 -2.21
N ALA A 99 14.31 -7.68 -1.68
CA ALA A 99 14.99 -6.63 -2.45
C ALA A 99 16.44 -6.98 -2.82
N VAL A 100 17.17 -7.68 -1.95
CA VAL A 100 18.52 -8.17 -2.24
C VAL A 100 18.49 -9.22 -3.36
N LEU A 101 17.51 -10.12 -3.33
CA LEU A 101 17.35 -11.16 -4.35
C LEU A 101 16.85 -10.58 -5.68
N ALA A 102 15.86 -9.67 -5.63
CA ALA A 102 15.25 -9.03 -6.80
C ALA A 102 16.27 -8.25 -7.66
N ARG A 103 17.38 -7.80 -7.04
CA ARG A 103 18.47 -7.12 -7.75
C ARG A 103 19.15 -7.98 -8.81
N TRP A 104 19.10 -9.30 -8.66
CA TRP A 104 19.75 -10.25 -9.57
C TRP A 104 18.82 -10.78 -10.65
N GLU A 105 17.58 -10.32 -10.68
CA GLU A 105 16.61 -10.78 -11.68
C GLU A 105 16.94 -10.23 -13.06
N PRO A 106 16.89 -11.08 -14.11
CA PRO A 106 16.86 -10.56 -15.47
C PRO A 106 15.60 -9.68 -15.66
N PRO A 107 15.62 -8.71 -16.58
CA PRO A 107 14.43 -7.94 -16.94
C PRO A 107 13.28 -8.86 -17.34
N HIS A 108 12.07 -8.59 -16.86
CA HIS A 108 10.90 -9.43 -17.08
C HIS A 108 9.60 -8.63 -16.88
N GLY A 109 8.56 -8.96 -17.65
CA GLY A 109 7.27 -8.28 -17.56
C GLY A 109 7.40 -6.76 -17.68
N LYS A 110 6.96 -6.05 -16.64
CA LYS A 110 7.10 -4.58 -16.52
C LYS A 110 8.36 -4.14 -15.76
N PHE A 111 9.10 -5.07 -15.17
CA PHE A 111 10.34 -4.80 -14.45
C PHE A 111 11.52 -4.73 -15.43
N ARG A 112 12.15 -3.56 -15.47
CA ARG A 112 13.25 -3.28 -16.40
C ARG A 112 14.60 -3.55 -15.76
N PHE A 113 15.64 -3.57 -16.58
CA PHE A 113 17.01 -3.62 -16.09
C PHE A 113 17.27 -2.46 -15.11
N ARG A 114 17.94 -2.74 -13.98
CA ARG A 114 18.18 -1.79 -12.89
C ARG A 114 16.89 -1.20 -12.28
N HIS A 115 15.85 -2.03 -12.14
CA HIS A 115 14.62 -1.66 -11.44
C HIS A 115 14.93 -1.08 -10.03
N PRO A 116 14.22 -0.01 -9.58
CA PRO A 116 14.58 0.73 -8.37
C PRO A 116 14.14 0.04 -7.06
N TRP A 117 14.64 -1.17 -6.80
CA TRP A 117 14.28 -1.96 -5.60
C TRP A 117 14.54 -1.26 -4.27
N LYS A 118 15.50 -0.33 -4.21
CA LYS A 118 15.74 0.51 -3.01
C LYS A 118 14.55 1.38 -2.67
N GLN A 119 13.80 1.84 -3.68
CA GLN A 119 12.63 2.68 -3.46
C GLN A 119 11.49 1.90 -2.81
N TYR A 120 11.35 0.61 -3.11
CA TYR A 120 10.41 -0.29 -2.42
C TYR A 120 10.71 -0.37 -0.92
N LEU A 121 11.99 -0.47 -0.54
CA LEU A 121 12.39 -0.47 0.88
C LEU A 121 12.09 0.87 1.57
N LYS A 122 12.30 2.00 0.87
CA LYS A 122 11.93 3.33 1.37
C LYS A 122 10.43 3.42 1.65
N ILE A 123 9.61 3.00 0.69
CA ILE A 123 8.15 2.94 0.84
C ILE A 123 7.78 2.04 2.02
N GLY A 124 8.30 0.81 2.07
CA GLY A 124 8.02 -0.12 3.17
C GLY A 124 8.37 0.44 4.54
N ASN A 125 9.50 1.14 4.68
CA ASN A 125 9.89 1.78 5.94
C ASN A 125 8.90 2.89 6.36
N LEU A 126 8.46 3.72 5.42
CA LEU A 126 7.46 4.75 5.67
C LEU A 126 6.09 4.14 6.03
N THR A 127 5.68 3.08 5.32
CA THR A 127 4.45 2.34 5.61
C THR A 127 4.48 1.72 7.01
N ARG A 128 5.61 1.13 7.43
CA ARG A 128 5.81 0.65 8.80
C ARG A 128 5.75 1.76 9.84
N PHE A 129 6.40 2.89 9.57
CA PHE A 129 6.34 4.05 10.47
C PHE A 129 4.91 4.54 10.66
N CYS A 130 4.11 4.59 9.59
CA CYS A 130 2.69 4.87 9.67
C CYS A 130 1.93 3.80 10.48
N ALA A 131 2.22 2.51 10.24
CA ALA A 131 1.61 1.41 10.97
C ALA A 131 1.89 1.45 12.49
N TYR A 132 3.05 1.92 12.94
CA TYR A 132 3.29 2.13 14.38
C TYR A 132 2.41 3.22 14.99
N LYS A 133 2.12 4.30 14.24
CA LYS A 133 1.17 5.33 14.69
C LYS A 133 -0.26 4.79 14.73
N ILE A 134 -0.62 3.94 13.76
CA ILE A 134 -1.90 3.22 13.75
C ILE A 134 -1.99 2.24 14.94
N GLU A 135 -0.91 1.55 15.32
CA GLU A 135 -0.93 0.69 16.52
C GLU A 135 -1.30 1.52 17.75
N ALA A 136 -0.66 2.68 17.94
CA ALA A 136 -1.01 3.59 19.02
C ALA A 136 -2.49 4.04 18.96
N LEU A 137 -2.98 4.37 17.76
CA LEU A 137 -4.38 4.75 17.54
C LEU A 137 -5.36 3.61 17.88
N SER A 138 -5.00 2.37 17.55
CA SER A 138 -5.83 1.18 17.81
C SER A 138 -5.98 0.86 19.30
N VAL A 139 -5.02 1.27 20.14
CA VAL A 139 -5.12 1.15 21.61
C VAL A 139 -6.26 2.03 22.13
N TYR A 140 -6.38 3.26 21.62
CA TYR A 140 -7.46 4.18 21.99
C TYR A 140 -8.82 3.72 21.46
N LEU A 141 -8.84 3.07 20.30
CA LEU A 141 -10.05 2.49 19.74
C LEU A 141 -10.64 1.40 20.65
N ARG A 142 -9.81 0.46 21.12
CA ARG A 142 -10.22 -0.68 21.95
C ARG A 142 -10.55 -0.30 23.39
N ASN A 143 -9.86 0.70 23.92
CA ASN A 143 -9.98 1.13 25.30
C ASN A 143 -10.67 2.49 25.42
N SER A 144 -11.57 2.82 24.48
CA SER A 144 -12.24 4.12 24.42
C SER A 144 -13.24 4.30 25.57
N LYS A 145 -12.71 4.59 26.77
CA LYS A 145 -13.50 5.06 27.92
C LYS A 145 -13.89 6.53 27.78
N THR A 146 -13.43 7.19 26.72
CA THR A 146 -13.68 8.60 26.44
C THR A 146 -15.18 8.84 26.24
N PRO A 147 -15.80 9.69 27.08
CA PRO A 147 -17.18 10.12 26.87
C PRO A 147 -17.41 10.57 25.42
N TYR A 148 -18.54 10.15 24.85
CA TYR A 148 -18.89 10.49 23.46
C TYR A 148 -18.93 12.02 23.26
N GLU A 149 -19.34 12.77 24.29
CA GLU A 149 -19.34 14.24 24.28
C GLU A 149 -17.98 14.85 23.90
N PHE A 150 -16.87 14.26 24.31
CA PHE A 150 -15.54 14.77 23.96
C PHE A 150 -15.11 14.33 22.56
N ARG A 151 -15.51 13.13 22.15
CA ARG A 151 -15.22 12.58 20.81
C ARG A 151 -15.99 13.36 19.73
N SER A 152 -17.26 13.69 19.96
CA SER A 152 -18.12 14.36 18.99
C SER A 152 -17.59 15.75 18.58
N ARG A 153 -16.90 16.46 19.50
CA ARG A 153 -16.31 17.79 19.24
C ARG A 153 -15.19 17.77 18.19
N ILE A 154 -14.56 16.63 17.95
CA ILE A 154 -13.48 16.45 16.96
C ILE A 154 -13.86 15.49 15.81
N GLN A 155 -15.08 14.92 15.86
CA GLN A 155 -15.49 13.81 15.01
C GLN A 155 -15.38 14.12 13.52
N GLU A 156 -15.97 15.22 13.07
CA GLU A 156 -15.99 15.57 11.65
C GLU A 156 -14.58 15.65 11.05
N SER A 157 -13.69 16.40 11.70
CA SER A 157 -12.32 16.58 11.19
C SER A 157 -11.51 15.28 11.29
N CYS A 158 -11.63 14.52 12.39
CA CYS A 158 -10.93 13.25 12.55
C CYS A 158 -11.40 12.18 11.54
N THR A 159 -12.71 12.05 11.32
CA THR A 159 -13.27 11.13 10.32
C THR A 159 -12.78 11.50 8.93
N ASN A 160 -12.84 12.79 8.56
CA ASN A 160 -12.35 13.26 7.27
C ASN A 160 -10.85 13.02 7.08
N ILE A 161 -10.03 13.27 8.10
CA ILE A 161 -8.59 12.96 8.06
C ILE A 161 -8.38 11.47 7.80
N SER A 162 -9.03 10.60 8.57
CA SER A 162 -8.85 9.14 8.46
C SER A 162 -9.28 8.61 7.10
N LEU A 163 -10.46 9.02 6.62
CA LEU A 163 -11.03 8.58 5.35
C LEU A 163 -10.18 9.03 4.16
N GLU A 164 -9.83 10.32 4.08
CA GLU A 164 -9.05 10.84 2.95
C GLU A 164 -7.60 10.32 2.98
N SER A 165 -7.02 10.13 4.17
CA SER A 165 -5.71 9.47 4.32
C SER A 165 -5.76 8.02 3.83
N GLY A 166 -6.81 7.29 4.18
CA GLY A 166 -7.05 5.93 3.72
C GLY A 166 -7.17 5.84 2.19
N LYS A 167 -8.02 6.69 1.58
CA LYS A 167 -8.17 6.77 0.12
C LYS A 167 -6.86 7.14 -0.59
N ALA A 168 -6.06 8.06 -0.05
CA ALA A 168 -4.76 8.40 -0.63
C ALA A 168 -3.82 7.18 -0.69
N LEU A 169 -3.76 6.40 0.40
CA LEU A 169 -2.98 5.17 0.46
C LEU A 169 -3.55 4.07 -0.45
N ARG A 170 -4.88 3.93 -0.51
CA ARG A 170 -5.59 3.00 -1.40
C ARG A 170 -5.18 3.23 -2.86
N GLU A 171 -5.30 4.47 -3.31
CA GLU A 171 -4.95 4.88 -4.67
C GLU A 171 -3.45 4.69 -4.93
N SER A 172 -2.58 4.98 -3.95
CA SER A 172 -1.14 4.74 -4.06
C SER A 172 -0.79 3.25 -4.17
N SER A 173 -1.49 2.39 -3.41
CA SER A 173 -1.36 0.93 -3.54
C SER A 173 -1.77 0.47 -4.93
N LEU A 174 -2.88 0.99 -5.47
CA LEU A 174 -3.33 0.69 -6.83
C LEU A 174 -2.33 1.14 -7.90
N MET A 175 -1.72 2.32 -7.74
CA MET A 175 -0.66 2.81 -8.62
C MET A 175 0.52 1.84 -8.67
N ILE A 176 0.95 1.31 -7.50
CA ILE A 176 1.98 0.28 -7.43
C ILE A 176 1.46 -0.97 -8.16
N LYS A 177 0.37 -1.62 -7.72
CA LYS A 177 -0.13 -2.88 -8.30
C LYS A 177 -0.27 -2.84 -9.83
N LYS A 178 -0.76 -1.72 -10.37
CA LYS A 178 -0.98 -1.56 -11.81
C LYS A 178 0.27 -1.09 -12.56
N MET A 179 1.29 -0.63 -11.84
CA MET A 179 2.44 0.12 -12.35
C MET A 179 2.00 1.27 -13.24
N SER A 180 1.05 2.05 -12.74
CA SER A 180 0.44 3.16 -13.46
C SER A 180 0.50 4.46 -12.67
N LYS A 181 0.47 5.58 -13.40
CA LYS A 181 0.44 6.93 -12.81
C LYS A 181 -1.00 7.38 -12.62
N SER A 182 -1.27 8.02 -11.49
CA SER A 182 -2.53 8.70 -11.17
C SER A 182 -2.24 9.98 -10.38
N SER A 183 -3.06 11.01 -10.57
CA SER A 183 -3.05 12.21 -9.72
C SER A 183 -4.02 12.09 -8.53
N THR A 184 -4.82 11.01 -8.45
CA THR A 184 -5.84 10.81 -7.41
C THR A 184 -5.29 10.87 -5.98
N PRO A 185 -4.11 10.30 -5.62
CA PRO A 185 -3.62 10.41 -4.24
C PRO A 185 -3.40 11.86 -3.80
N LYS A 186 -2.97 12.75 -4.71
CA LYS A 186 -2.70 14.17 -4.39
C LYS A 186 -3.94 14.93 -3.95
N SER A 187 -5.08 14.64 -4.58
CA SER A 187 -6.37 15.23 -4.20
C SER A 187 -6.75 14.82 -2.77
N HIS A 188 -6.65 13.52 -2.46
CA HIS A 188 -6.95 13.00 -1.13
C HIS A 188 -5.98 13.51 -0.05
N ILE A 189 -4.69 13.65 -0.36
CA ILE A 189 -3.71 14.27 0.57
C ILE A 189 -4.08 15.73 0.84
N LEU A 190 -4.46 16.50 -0.18
CA LEU A 190 -4.88 17.89 0.00
C LEU A 190 -6.11 17.97 0.91
N ASN A 191 -7.10 17.11 0.71
CA ASN A 191 -8.28 17.05 1.57
C ASN A 191 -7.93 16.66 3.01
N ALA A 192 -7.07 15.65 3.20
CA ALA A 192 -6.61 15.24 4.53
C ALA A 192 -5.83 16.36 5.25
N LYS A 193 -5.01 17.13 4.52
CA LYS A 193 -4.32 18.32 5.05
C LYS A 193 -5.29 19.42 5.45
N ASN A 194 -6.29 19.72 4.61
CA ASN A 194 -7.30 20.73 4.94
C ASN A 194 -8.08 20.32 6.20
N ALA A 195 -8.48 19.05 6.31
CA ALA A 195 -9.13 18.52 7.50
C ALA A 195 -8.21 18.55 8.75
N SER A 196 -6.90 18.33 8.56
CA SER A 196 -5.88 18.48 9.62
C SER A 196 -5.79 19.93 10.12
N GLU A 197 -5.81 20.92 9.23
CA GLU A 197 -5.82 22.33 9.62
C GLU A 197 -7.12 22.73 10.33
N SER A 198 -8.28 22.22 9.88
CA SER A 198 -9.55 22.37 10.61
C SER A 198 -9.50 21.73 12.00
N LEU A 199 -8.92 20.55 12.14
CA LEU A 199 -8.75 19.93 13.46
C LEU A 199 -7.83 20.78 14.36
N LYS A 200 -6.71 21.28 13.83
CA LYS A 200 -5.80 22.17 14.57
C LYS A 200 -6.49 23.46 15.02
N SER A 201 -7.37 24.04 14.20
CA SER A 201 -8.12 25.24 14.59
C SER A 201 -9.11 24.93 15.71
N ILE A 202 -9.84 23.82 15.64
CA ILE A 202 -10.72 23.34 16.71
C ILE A 202 -9.92 23.16 18.01
N LEU A 203 -8.79 22.44 17.98
CA LEU A 203 -7.96 22.21 19.16
C LEU A 203 -7.44 23.50 19.79
N ARG A 204 -7.09 24.51 18.98
CA ARG A 204 -6.65 25.84 19.46
C ARG A 204 -7.74 26.61 20.18
N THR A 205 -9.01 26.37 19.86
CA THR A 205 -10.15 27.00 20.55
C THR A 205 -10.49 26.36 21.90
N ASN A 206 -9.68 25.38 22.36
CA ASN A 206 -9.93 24.57 23.54
C ASN A 206 -11.35 23.97 23.53
N PRO A 207 -11.57 22.97 22.67
CA PRO A 207 -12.90 22.43 22.47
C PRO A 207 -13.41 21.70 23.71
N TRP A 208 -12.64 21.56 24.78
CA TRP A 208 -13.01 20.86 26.02
C TRP A 208 -12.88 21.75 27.26
N GLU A 209 -13.08 23.06 27.10
CA GLU A 209 -13.04 24.01 28.23
C GLU A 209 -13.94 23.54 29.39
N GLY A 210 -13.36 23.50 30.60
CA GLY A 210 -14.04 23.08 31.82
C GLY A 210 -14.06 21.57 32.10
N ALA A 211 -13.57 20.72 31.20
CA ALA A 211 -13.51 19.27 31.43
C ALA A 211 -12.23 18.82 32.18
N ASP A 212 -12.31 17.64 32.81
CA ASP A 212 -11.16 17.07 33.51
C ASP A 212 -10.07 16.64 32.53
N HIS A 213 -8.80 16.93 32.86
CA HIS A 213 -7.68 16.68 31.96
C HIS A 213 -7.54 15.20 31.61
N PHE A 214 -7.81 14.28 32.55
CA PHE A 214 -7.69 12.84 32.30
C PHE A 214 -8.74 12.30 31.33
N GLU A 215 -9.90 12.95 31.24
CA GLU A 215 -10.96 12.58 30.32
C GLU A 215 -10.69 13.08 28.89
N ILE A 216 -9.95 14.18 28.75
CA ILE A 216 -9.60 14.81 27.48
C ILE A 216 -8.39 14.15 26.81
N ILE A 217 -7.43 13.65 27.60
CA ILE A 217 -6.16 13.09 27.10
C ILE A 217 -6.37 12.10 25.95
N PRO A 218 -7.26 11.08 26.04
CA PRO A 218 -7.48 10.15 24.94
C PRO A 218 -7.94 10.82 23.64
N ALA A 219 -8.93 11.71 23.70
CA ALA A 219 -9.44 12.41 22.52
C ALA A 219 -8.38 13.31 21.87
N SER A 220 -7.62 14.05 22.69
CA SER A 220 -6.52 14.89 22.21
C SER A 220 -5.38 14.08 21.59
N THR A 221 -5.09 12.89 22.14
CA THR A 221 -4.05 12.00 21.62
C THR A 221 -4.47 11.42 20.28
N VAL A 222 -5.72 11.00 20.13
CA VAL A 222 -6.29 10.55 18.85
C VAL A 222 -6.19 11.64 17.80
N ALA A 223 -6.59 12.87 18.12
CA ALA A 223 -6.48 14.01 17.22
C ALA A 223 -5.03 14.26 16.78
N SER A 224 -4.09 14.23 17.72
CA SER A 224 -2.66 14.43 17.45
C SER A 224 -2.07 13.31 16.57
N LEU A 225 -2.40 12.06 16.86
CA LEU A 225 -1.97 10.90 16.07
C LEU A 225 -2.49 10.96 14.63
N LEU A 226 -3.75 11.38 14.42
CA LEU A 226 -4.32 11.54 13.09
C LEU A 226 -3.62 12.64 12.29
N ILE A 227 -3.32 13.79 12.92
CA ILE A 227 -2.52 14.86 12.29
C ILE A 227 -1.15 14.32 11.85
N ASP A 228 -0.48 13.57 12.71
CA ASP A 228 0.81 12.95 12.40
C ASP A 228 0.72 11.90 11.28
N ILE A 229 -0.39 11.15 11.21
CA ILE A 229 -0.62 10.15 10.16
C ILE A 229 -0.73 10.83 8.79
N VAL A 230 -1.32 12.03 8.68
CA VAL A 230 -1.36 12.79 7.41
C VAL A 230 0.05 13.02 6.86
N ILE A 231 1.02 13.34 7.73
CA ILE A 231 2.42 13.53 7.34
C ILE A 231 3.02 12.22 6.82
N CYS A 232 2.78 11.11 7.52
CA CYS A 232 3.24 9.80 7.07
C CYS A 232 2.65 9.42 5.70
N VAL A 233 1.34 9.67 5.50
CA VAL A 233 0.64 9.36 4.25
C VAL A 233 1.21 10.18 3.10
N GLU A 234 1.43 11.48 3.30
CA GLU A 234 2.09 12.32 2.30
C GLU A 234 3.46 11.75 1.89
N GLN A 235 4.31 11.42 2.86
CA GLN A 235 5.64 10.85 2.59
C GLN A 235 5.58 9.52 1.83
N ILE A 236 4.60 8.66 2.14
CA ILE A 236 4.38 7.41 1.43
C ILE A 236 3.99 7.71 -0.03
N CYS A 237 3.01 8.59 -0.25
CA CYS A 237 2.54 8.96 -1.58
C CYS A 237 3.65 9.60 -2.43
N GLU A 238 4.46 10.49 -1.85
CA GLU A 238 5.64 11.06 -2.51
C GLU A 238 6.67 10.00 -2.90
N ALA A 239 6.94 9.03 -2.01
CA ALA A 239 7.84 7.93 -2.31
C ALA A 239 7.29 6.99 -3.40
N VAL A 240 5.97 6.83 -3.49
CA VAL A 240 5.30 6.09 -4.57
C VAL A 240 5.37 6.86 -5.89
N ASP A 241 5.18 8.17 -5.89
CA ASP A 241 5.38 9.03 -7.06
C ASP A 241 6.82 8.97 -7.58
N GLU A 242 7.80 8.98 -6.67
CA GLU A 242 9.21 8.81 -6.99
C GLU A 242 9.47 7.42 -7.59
N LEU A 243 8.88 6.35 -7.04
CA LEU A 243 8.95 5.01 -7.64
C LEU A 243 8.37 5.00 -9.05
N ALA A 244 7.20 5.60 -9.25
CA ALA A 244 6.51 5.67 -10.53
C ALA A 244 7.35 6.43 -11.59
N SER A 245 8.08 7.46 -11.16
CA SER A 245 9.04 8.18 -11.99
C SER A 245 10.23 7.30 -12.36
N LEU A 246 10.92 6.72 -11.37
CA LEU A 246 12.12 5.91 -11.56
C LEU A 246 11.86 4.63 -12.37
N ALA A 247 10.71 3.99 -12.16
CA ALA A 247 10.30 2.77 -12.86
C ALA A 247 9.54 3.03 -14.17
N ASN A 248 9.36 4.30 -14.57
CA ASN A 248 8.63 4.69 -15.78
C ASN A 248 7.21 4.10 -15.87
N PHE A 249 6.41 4.23 -14.80
CA PHE A 249 5.01 3.83 -14.80
C PHE A 249 4.23 4.56 -15.91
N VAL A 250 3.27 3.86 -16.49
CA VAL A 250 2.47 4.34 -17.63
C VAL A 250 1.21 5.06 -17.11
N PRO A 251 0.79 6.20 -17.70
CA PRO A 251 -0.51 6.80 -17.38
C PRO A 251 -1.69 5.83 -17.52
N CYS A 252 -2.66 5.87 -16.60
CA CYS A 252 -3.84 4.98 -16.62
C CYS A 252 -4.64 5.03 -17.94
N ASP A 253 -4.73 6.20 -18.58
CA ASP A 253 -5.54 6.39 -19.81
C ASP A 253 -4.99 5.61 -21.01
N LEU A 254 -3.69 5.31 -21.01
CA LEU A 254 -3.05 4.56 -22.10
C LEU A 254 -3.27 3.05 -22.01
N LEU A 255 -3.72 2.52 -20.86
CA LEU A 255 -4.00 1.09 -20.69
C LEU A 255 -5.29 0.66 -21.41
N HIS A 256 -6.24 1.57 -21.61
CA HIS A 256 -7.50 1.29 -22.31
C HIS A 256 -7.38 1.32 -23.84
N ARG A 257 -6.35 1.99 -24.38
CA ARG A 257 -6.17 2.17 -25.84
C ARG A 257 -5.57 0.93 -26.55
N GLY A 258 -5.14 -0.09 -25.79
CA GLY A 258 -4.57 -1.34 -26.31
C GLY A 258 -5.55 -2.52 -26.39
N ILE A 259 -6.80 -2.36 -25.92
CA ILE A 259 -7.83 -3.38 -26.07
C ILE A 259 -8.51 -3.14 -27.42
N VAL A 260 -8.08 -3.87 -28.45
CA VAL A 260 -8.88 -3.98 -29.68
C VAL A 260 -10.19 -4.64 -29.28
N GLN A 261 -11.30 -3.88 -29.34
CA GLN A 261 -12.63 -4.47 -29.26
C GLN A 261 -12.74 -5.49 -30.39
N LEU A 262 -12.91 -6.76 -30.02
CA LEU A 262 -13.31 -7.80 -30.96
C LEU A 262 -14.71 -7.40 -31.44
N ILE A 263 -14.81 -6.96 -32.70
CA ILE A 263 -16.12 -6.77 -33.35
C ILE A 263 -16.73 -8.16 -33.44
N SER A 264 -17.79 -8.40 -32.67
CA SER A 264 -18.65 -9.56 -32.85
C SER A 264 -19.49 -9.32 -34.10
N ASP A 265 -19.05 -9.82 -35.25
CA ASP A 265 -19.86 -9.92 -36.46
C ASP A 265 -20.96 -10.96 -36.26
N ILE A 266 -22.05 -10.56 -35.61
CA ILE A 266 -23.37 -11.19 -35.76
C ILE A 266 -24.43 -10.09 -35.59
N ASP A 267 -24.77 -9.41 -36.67
CA ASP A 267 -26.17 -9.35 -37.10
C ASP A 267 -26.26 -8.94 -38.58
N GLY A 268 -27.10 -9.67 -39.31
CA GLY A 268 -27.29 -9.47 -40.73
C GLY A 268 -28.24 -8.31 -41.00
N SER A 269 -27.74 -7.27 -41.65
CA SER A 269 -28.60 -6.35 -42.39
C SER A 269 -27.98 -6.06 -43.75
N VAL A 270 -28.60 -6.66 -44.78
CA VAL A 270 -28.32 -6.39 -46.19
C VAL A 270 -28.64 -4.92 -46.48
N HIS A 271 -27.62 -4.10 -46.72
CA HIS A 271 -27.79 -2.80 -47.34
C HIS A 271 -27.58 -2.93 -48.84
N ILE A 272 -28.69 -2.87 -49.59
CA ILE A 272 -28.69 -2.72 -51.05
C ILE A 272 -28.21 -1.30 -51.36
N VAL A 273 -27.04 -1.17 -51.97
CA VAL A 273 -26.59 0.07 -52.58
C VAL A 273 -26.99 0.04 -54.05
N THR A 274 -28.00 0.82 -54.41
CA THR A 274 -28.35 1.10 -55.81
C THR A 274 -27.32 2.06 -56.40
N VAL A 275 -26.66 1.63 -57.48
CA VAL A 275 -25.81 2.47 -58.33
C VAL A 275 -26.70 3.14 -59.37
N SER A 276 -26.62 4.47 -59.47
CA SER A 276 -27.11 5.24 -60.60
C SER A 276 -25.90 5.78 -61.36
N GLU A 277 -25.90 5.59 -62.69
CA GLU A 277 -24.88 6.07 -63.65
C GLU A 277 -24.62 7.58 -63.58
#